data_AF-A0A0S7ZZ23-F1
#
_entry.id   AF-A0A0S7ZZ23-F1
#
_cell.length_a   1.000
_cell.length_b   1.000
_cell.length_c   1.000
_cell.angle_alpha   90.00
_cell.angle_beta   90.00
_cell.angle_gamma   90.00
#
_symmetry.space_group_name_H-M   'P 1'
#
loop_
_entity.id
_entity.type
_entity.pdbx_description
1 polymer ?
#
loop_
_entity_poly.entity_id
_entity_poly.type
_entity_poly.pdbx_seq_one_letter_code
_entity_poly.pdbx_strand_id
1 'polypeptide(L)'
;MLNVLKKFSSLKITLAGMVLLVIGATLSYGNPQGTSVWVLVVPMALLAVNLIAAITTNARINQQPGLLVFHVSLLLILLLATVGRLTHMDAHLELVVGSEFEPEKLLETKAGPLHFGDLGNVHFVQGPFTVEYAPGMQRGLTHSHVKVKTASAKWEDRVIGDDRPLLIDGYRFYTTFNKGFTSVLTWLPTNGEPVTGTVNMPSYPLFEYKQDNRWNPPGTDEEIKFWLQLNTAMNEDDYWTLDGRTSSGVLIVTTDE
;
A
#
# COMPACT_ATOMS: atom_id res chain seq x y z
N MET A 1 -23.71 20.30 -34.41
CA MET A 1 -23.19 19.27 -33.49
C MET A 1 -22.53 18.08 -34.20
N LEU A 2 -23.19 17.42 -35.17
CA LEU A 2 -22.65 16.23 -35.86
C LEU A 2 -21.27 16.42 -36.52
N ASN A 3 -21.00 17.59 -37.12
CA ASN A 3 -19.72 17.87 -37.78
C ASN A 3 -18.55 18.02 -36.81
N VAL A 4 -18.81 18.45 -35.57
CA VAL A 4 -17.78 18.54 -34.52
C VAL A 4 -17.43 17.13 -34.04
N LEU A 5 -18.44 16.31 -33.75
CA LEU A 5 -18.26 14.89 -33.37
C LEU A 5 -17.49 14.10 -34.44
N LYS A 6 -17.78 14.32 -35.73
CA LYS A 6 -17.02 13.69 -36.84
C LYS A 6 -15.55 14.12 -36.90
N LYS A 7 -15.20 15.34 -36.48
CA LYS A 7 -13.79 15.76 -36.40
C LYS A 7 -13.08 15.05 -35.25
N PHE A 8 -13.78 14.83 -34.14
CA PHE A 8 -13.23 14.11 -32.99
C PHE A 8 -13.05 12.61 -33.22
N SER A 9 -13.75 11.98 -34.18
CA SER A 9 -13.54 10.57 -34.56
C SER A 9 -12.38 10.32 -35.52
N SER A 10 -11.49 11.30 -35.69
CA SER A 10 -10.34 11.21 -36.61
C SER A 10 -9.28 10.21 -36.12
N LEU A 11 -8.80 9.37 -37.05
CA LEU A 11 -7.68 8.45 -36.83
C LEU A 11 -6.39 9.18 -36.39
N LYS A 12 -6.20 10.43 -36.80
CA LYS A 12 -5.03 11.24 -36.37
C LYS A 12 -5.07 11.52 -34.87
N ILE A 13 -6.25 11.78 -34.32
CA ILE A 13 -6.45 12.01 -32.88
C ILE A 13 -6.24 10.69 -32.13
N THR A 14 -6.75 9.58 -32.65
CA THR A 14 -6.50 8.25 -32.08
C THR A 14 -5.01 7.94 -32.01
N LEU A 15 -4.26 8.15 -33.10
CA LEU A 15 -2.82 7.89 -33.15
C LEU A 15 -2.06 8.80 -32.17
N ALA A 16 -2.37 10.10 -32.13
CA ALA A 16 -1.77 11.02 -31.18
C ALA A 16 -2.07 10.61 -29.73
N GLY A 17 -3.32 10.25 -29.43
CA GLY A 17 -3.73 9.75 -28.12
C GLY A 17 -3.01 8.46 -27.72
N MET A 18 -2.82 7.52 -28.65
CA MET A 18 -2.06 6.29 -28.42
C MET A 18 -0.59 6.59 -28.12
N VAL A 19 0.05 7.49 -28.88
CA VAL A 19 1.44 7.91 -28.62
C VAL A 19 1.56 8.57 -27.25
N LEU A 20 0.64 9.48 -26.91
CA LEU A 20 0.61 10.12 -25.59
C LEU A 20 0.39 9.11 -24.47
N LEU A 21 -0.46 8.11 -24.67
CA LEU A 21 -0.69 7.04 -23.70
C LEU A 21 0.55 6.17 -23.51
N VAL A 22 1.28 5.84 -24.59
CA VAL A 22 2.56 5.11 -24.51
C VAL A 22 3.60 5.90 -23.73
N ILE A 23 3.76 7.20 -24.03
CA ILE A 23 4.65 8.09 -23.30
C ILE A 23 4.25 8.15 -21.82
N GLY A 24 2.96 8.34 -21.53
CA GLY A 24 2.47 8.39 -20.16
C GLY A 24 2.67 7.09 -19.39
N ALA A 25 2.40 5.95 -20.03
CA ALA A 25 2.65 4.63 -19.44
C ALA A 25 4.14 4.41 -19.16
N THR A 26 5.01 4.89 -20.04
CA THR A 26 6.47 4.80 -19.86
C THR A 26 6.94 5.68 -18.70
N LEU A 27 6.44 6.91 -18.60
CA LEU A 27 6.77 7.83 -17.49
C LEU A 27 6.19 7.38 -16.13
N SER A 28 5.10 6.61 -16.15
CA SER A 28 4.51 6.01 -14.95
C SER A 28 5.05 4.62 -14.62
N TYR A 29 5.96 4.07 -15.44
CA TYR A 29 6.54 2.76 -15.21
C TYR A 29 7.39 2.76 -13.93
N GLY A 30 7.23 1.73 -13.09
CA GLY A 30 7.90 1.66 -11.78
C GLY A 30 7.31 2.60 -10.72
N ASN A 31 6.20 3.29 -11.03
CA ASN A 31 5.49 4.22 -10.14
C ASN A 31 6.42 5.24 -9.44
N PRO A 32 7.20 6.03 -10.21
CA PRO A 32 8.20 6.94 -9.67
C PRO A 32 7.56 7.97 -8.73
N GLN A 33 8.23 8.28 -7.62
CA GLN A 33 7.78 9.33 -6.73
C GLN A 33 7.77 10.67 -7.49
N GLY A 34 6.59 11.26 -7.70
CA GLY A 34 6.41 12.55 -8.39
C GLY A 34 5.73 12.51 -9.75
N THR A 35 5.51 11.34 -10.36
CA THR A 35 4.77 11.29 -11.63
C THR A 35 3.28 11.59 -11.41
N SER A 36 2.81 12.67 -12.01
CA SER A 36 1.41 13.10 -11.89
C SER A 36 0.44 12.11 -12.52
N VAL A 37 -0.66 11.80 -11.81
CA VAL A 37 -1.75 10.93 -12.30
C VAL A 37 -2.32 11.43 -13.64
N TRP A 38 -2.27 12.74 -13.88
CA TRP A 38 -2.78 13.38 -15.09
C TRP A 38 -2.05 12.97 -16.37
N VAL A 39 -0.80 12.52 -16.26
CA VAL A 39 -0.01 12.01 -17.40
C VAL A 39 -0.71 10.80 -18.05
N LEU A 40 -1.42 9.98 -17.27
CA LEU A 40 -2.21 8.85 -17.78
C LEU A 40 -3.66 9.24 -18.04
N VAL A 41 -4.28 10.01 -17.14
CA VAL A 41 -5.71 10.33 -17.23
C VAL A 41 -6.03 11.17 -18.47
N VAL A 42 -5.20 12.14 -18.82
CA VAL A 42 -5.47 13.02 -19.98
C VAL A 42 -5.47 12.24 -21.31
N PRO A 43 -4.46 11.43 -21.65
CA PRO A 43 -4.48 10.61 -22.87
C PRO A 43 -5.63 9.61 -22.88
N MET A 44 -5.94 8.97 -21.73
CA MET A 44 -7.08 8.05 -21.65
C MET A 44 -8.40 8.79 -21.90
N ALA A 45 -8.66 9.91 -21.24
CA ALA A 45 -9.87 10.70 -21.46
C ALA A 45 -10.02 11.17 -22.91
N LEU A 46 -8.92 11.62 -23.54
CA LEU A 46 -8.90 12.00 -24.96
C LEU A 46 -9.31 10.82 -25.86
N LEU A 47 -8.74 9.64 -25.62
CA LEU A 47 -9.08 8.42 -26.35
C LEU A 47 -10.53 7.98 -26.09
N ALA A 48 -11.05 8.09 -24.87
CA ALA A 48 -12.45 7.79 -24.55
C ALA A 48 -13.40 8.65 -25.40
N VAL A 49 -13.17 9.96 -25.41
CA VAL A 49 -13.98 10.92 -26.19
C VAL A 49 -13.89 10.62 -27.68
N ASN A 50 -12.71 10.32 -28.19
CA ASN A 50 -12.50 9.90 -29.58
C ASN A 50 -13.27 8.61 -29.92
N LEU A 51 -13.23 7.59 -29.05
CA LEU A 51 -13.96 6.32 -29.24
C LEU A 51 -15.47 6.53 -29.22
N ILE A 52 -15.99 7.31 -28.26
CA ILE A 52 -17.43 7.65 -28.19
C ILE A 52 -17.86 8.35 -29.47
N ALA A 53 -17.07 9.32 -29.96
CA ALA A 53 -17.33 10.00 -31.22
C ALA A 53 -17.31 9.02 -32.41
N ALA A 54 -16.37 8.07 -32.44
CA ALA A 54 -16.28 7.08 -33.49
C ALA A 54 -17.48 6.12 -33.51
N ILE A 55 -17.87 5.58 -32.35
CA ILE A 55 -19.04 4.69 -32.19
C ILE A 55 -20.33 5.43 -32.62
N THR A 56 -20.50 6.67 -32.21
CA THR A 56 -21.74 7.42 -32.51
C THR A 56 -21.84 7.91 -33.97
N THR A 57 -20.72 8.17 -34.65
CA THR A 57 -20.73 8.81 -35.97
C THR A 57 -20.31 7.92 -37.15
N ASN A 58 -19.62 6.81 -36.91
CA ASN A 58 -19.09 5.95 -37.98
C ASN A 58 -20.03 4.77 -38.27
N ALA A 59 -20.76 4.87 -39.38
CA ALA A 59 -21.69 3.84 -39.83
C ALA A 59 -21.03 2.46 -40.01
N ARG A 60 -19.75 2.40 -40.39
CA ARG A 60 -19.05 1.12 -40.58
C ARG A 60 -18.87 0.35 -39.28
N ILE A 61 -18.64 1.05 -38.16
CA ILE A 61 -18.57 0.44 -36.82
C ILE A 61 -19.95 -0.10 -36.45
N ASN A 62 -21.01 0.69 -36.68
CA ASN A 62 -22.37 0.33 -36.28
C ASN A 62 -23.01 -0.76 -37.15
N GLN A 63 -22.56 -0.93 -38.39
CA GLN A 63 -23.06 -1.96 -39.31
C GLN A 63 -22.39 -3.33 -39.12
N GLN A 64 -21.26 -3.40 -38.41
CA GLN A 64 -20.52 -4.64 -38.18
C GLN A 64 -20.53 -4.99 -36.69
N PRO A 65 -21.38 -5.94 -36.24
CA PRO A 65 -21.60 -6.17 -34.81
C PRO A 65 -20.32 -6.56 -34.06
N GLY A 66 -19.44 -7.36 -34.67
CA GLY A 66 -18.15 -7.71 -34.06
C GLY A 66 -17.24 -6.49 -33.86
N LEU A 67 -17.21 -5.58 -34.83
CA LEU A 67 -16.42 -4.35 -34.74
C LEU A 67 -16.98 -3.41 -33.68
N LEU A 68 -18.31 -3.31 -33.57
CA LEU A 68 -18.98 -2.52 -32.52
C LEU A 68 -18.64 -3.05 -31.12
N VAL A 69 -18.81 -4.35 -30.89
CA VAL A 69 -18.51 -4.99 -29.58
C VAL A 69 -17.06 -4.77 -29.18
N PHE A 70 -16.12 -4.88 -30.13
CA PHE A 70 -14.71 -4.59 -29.88
C PHE A 70 -14.49 -3.15 -29.39
N HIS A 71 -15.06 -2.15 -30.08
CA HIS A 71 -14.87 -0.74 -29.69
C HIS A 71 -15.56 -0.40 -28.37
N VAL A 72 -16.74 -0.96 -28.11
CA VAL A 72 -17.43 -0.80 -26.82
C VAL A 72 -16.60 -1.41 -25.69
N SER A 73 -16.04 -2.60 -25.90
CA SER A 73 -15.17 -3.24 -24.90
C SER A 73 -13.92 -2.42 -24.62
N LEU A 74 -13.28 -1.89 -25.67
CA LEU A 74 -12.11 -1.03 -25.53
C LEU A 74 -12.44 0.27 -24.79
N LEU A 75 -13.59 0.89 -25.08
CA LEU A 75 -14.08 2.06 -24.35
C LEU A 75 -14.31 1.73 -22.88
N LEU A 76 -14.95 0.61 -22.57
CA LEU A 76 -15.21 0.19 -21.18
C LEU A 76 -13.92 -0.03 -20.40
N ILE A 77 -12.94 -0.74 -20.97
CA ILE A 77 -11.62 -0.95 -20.34
C ILE A 77 -10.95 0.40 -20.05
N LEU A 78 -10.99 1.30 -21.02
CA LEU A 78 -10.34 2.59 -20.88
C LEU A 78 -11.03 3.49 -19.84
N LEU A 79 -12.37 3.46 -19.77
CA LEU A 79 -13.13 4.13 -18.72
C LEU A 79 -12.84 3.53 -17.34
N LEU A 80 -12.84 2.20 -17.21
CA LEU A 80 -12.51 1.51 -15.97
C LEU A 80 -11.09 1.84 -15.49
N ALA A 81 -10.11 1.85 -16.39
CA ALA A 81 -8.73 2.23 -16.07
C ALA A 81 -8.64 3.70 -15.62
N THR A 82 -9.37 4.60 -16.28
CA THR A 82 -9.41 6.02 -15.92
C THR A 82 -10.04 6.24 -14.55
N VAL A 83 -11.22 5.64 -14.31
CA VAL A 83 -11.91 5.73 -13.02
C VAL A 83 -11.07 5.11 -11.92
N GLY A 84 -10.46 3.94 -12.16
CA GLY A 84 -9.55 3.30 -11.21
C GLY A 84 -8.38 4.21 -10.83
N ARG A 85 -7.73 4.87 -11.80
CA ARG A 85 -6.65 5.84 -11.51
C ARG A 85 -7.13 7.09 -10.78
N LEU A 86 -8.36 7.55 -11.03
CA LEU A 86 -8.89 8.71 -10.34
C LEU A 86 -9.33 8.41 -8.90
N THR A 87 -9.68 7.16 -8.61
CA THR A 87 -10.28 6.74 -7.33
C THR A 87 -9.35 5.91 -6.44
N HIS A 88 -8.22 5.41 -6.97
CA HIS A 88 -7.30 4.57 -6.18
C HIS A 88 -6.71 5.31 -4.97
N MET A 89 -6.35 4.52 -3.96
CA MET A 89 -5.46 4.90 -2.87
C MET A 89 -4.50 3.75 -2.61
N ASP A 90 -3.24 4.09 -2.37
CA ASP A 90 -2.16 3.20 -1.99
C ASP A 90 -1.34 3.87 -0.89
N ALA A 91 -1.03 3.15 0.17
CA ALA A 91 -0.31 3.67 1.33
C ALA A 91 0.30 2.52 2.13
N HIS A 92 1.37 2.82 2.84
CA HIS A 92 2.03 1.91 3.76
C HIS A 92 1.80 2.37 5.20
N LEU A 93 1.84 1.44 6.14
CA LEU A 93 1.81 1.78 7.55
C LEU A 93 2.56 0.73 8.37
N GLU A 94 3.09 1.15 9.50
CA GLU A 94 3.78 0.29 10.44
C GLU A 94 2.92 0.18 11.71
N LEU A 95 2.54 -1.05 12.09
CA LEU A 95 1.78 -1.31 13.31
C LEU A 95 2.60 -2.12 14.29
N VAL A 96 2.44 -1.76 15.56
CA VAL A 96 2.98 -2.51 16.68
C VAL A 96 1.88 -3.36 17.27
N VAL A 97 2.22 -4.56 17.76
CA VAL A 97 1.25 -5.42 18.45
C VAL A 97 0.64 -4.65 19.62
N GLY A 98 -0.70 -4.57 19.64
CA GLY A 98 -1.49 -3.83 20.60
C GLY A 98 -1.85 -2.40 20.20
N SER A 99 -1.29 -1.85 19.11
CA SER A 99 -1.62 -0.50 18.65
C SER A 99 -2.89 -0.49 17.78
N GLU A 100 -3.65 0.60 17.88
CA GLU A 100 -4.76 0.88 16.97
C GLU A 100 -4.22 1.42 15.62
N PHE A 101 -5.00 1.21 14.57
CA PHE A 101 -4.79 1.88 13.30
C PHE A 101 -5.05 3.39 13.43
N GLU A 102 -4.05 4.18 13.05
CA GLU A 102 -4.11 5.64 13.07
C GLU A 102 -3.87 6.17 11.64
N PRO A 103 -4.88 6.74 10.97
CA PRO A 103 -4.75 7.24 9.60
C PRO A 103 -3.61 8.25 9.40
N GLU A 104 -3.29 9.03 10.44
CA GLU A 104 -2.25 10.06 10.42
C GLU A 104 -0.83 9.47 10.31
N LYS A 105 -0.66 8.19 10.64
CA LYS A 105 0.62 7.46 10.57
C LYS A 105 0.86 6.79 9.21
N LEU A 106 -0.01 7.01 8.22
CA LEU A 106 0.19 6.48 6.88
C LEU A 106 1.44 7.08 6.22
N LEU A 107 2.27 6.19 5.71
CA LEU A 107 3.49 6.47 4.98
C LEU A 107 3.22 6.35 3.48
N GLU A 108 3.92 7.18 2.69
CA GLU A 108 3.91 7.11 1.22
C GLU A 108 2.51 7.17 0.57
N THR A 109 1.57 7.87 1.20
CA THR A 109 0.19 7.98 0.72
C THR A 109 0.10 8.53 -0.70
N LYS A 110 -0.43 7.71 -1.61
CA LYS A 110 -0.74 8.05 -3.00
C LYS A 110 -2.22 7.86 -3.23
N ALA A 111 -2.94 8.94 -3.52
CA ALA A 111 -4.37 8.90 -3.80
C ALA A 111 -4.69 9.60 -5.12
N GLY A 112 -5.67 9.06 -5.84
CA GLY A 112 -6.27 9.74 -6.99
C GLY A 112 -7.09 10.96 -6.56
N PRO A 113 -7.26 11.96 -7.44
CA PRO A 113 -7.94 13.21 -7.10
C PRO A 113 -9.45 13.06 -6.80
N LEU A 114 -10.04 11.90 -7.14
CA LEU A 114 -11.43 11.55 -6.84
C LEU A 114 -11.51 10.43 -5.79
N HIS A 115 -10.46 10.18 -5.01
CA HIS A 115 -10.54 9.28 -3.86
C HIS A 115 -11.57 9.83 -2.85
N PHE A 116 -12.56 8.99 -2.51
CA PHE A 116 -13.72 9.39 -1.68
C PHE A 116 -13.83 8.59 -0.38
N GLY A 117 -12.90 7.67 -0.12
CA GLY A 117 -12.91 6.88 1.11
C GLY A 117 -12.52 7.73 2.32
N ASP A 118 -13.05 7.34 3.49
CA ASP A 118 -12.76 7.98 4.77
C ASP A 118 -12.13 6.95 5.72
N LEU A 119 -10.82 7.06 5.91
CA LEU A 119 -10.07 6.20 6.82
C LEU A 119 -10.44 6.43 8.29
N GLY A 120 -11.11 7.54 8.63
CA GLY A 120 -11.59 7.81 9.97
C GLY A 120 -12.65 6.82 10.47
N ASN A 121 -13.30 6.07 9.58
CA ASN A 121 -14.25 5.02 9.94
C ASN A 121 -13.57 3.65 10.15
N VAL A 122 -12.32 3.52 9.70
CA VAL A 122 -11.57 2.27 9.81
C VAL A 122 -11.02 2.16 11.23
N HIS A 123 -11.49 1.17 11.96
CA HIS A 123 -11.05 0.91 13.33
C HIS A 123 -10.64 -0.55 13.48
N PHE A 124 -9.34 -0.79 13.62
CA PHE A 124 -8.81 -2.08 14.01
C PHE A 124 -7.56 -1.95 14.87
N VAL A 125 -7.32 -2.95 15.71
CA VAL A 125 -6.14 -3.06 16.58
C VAL A 125 -5.31 -4.24 16.13
N GLN A 126 -4.00 -4.02 16.00
CA GLN A 126 -3.05 -5.05 15.64
C GLN A 126 -2.90 -6.05 16.80
N GLY A 127 -3.21 -7.32 16.54
CA GLY A 127 -2.97 -8.44 17.45
C GLY A 127 -1.60 -9.09 17.22
N PRO A 128 -1.34 -10.25 17.84
CA PRO A 128 -0.13 -11.01 17.56
C PRO A 128 -0.09 -11.48 16.10
N PHE A 129 1.09 -11.70 15.57
CA PHE A 129 1.27 -12.33 14.27
C PHE A 129 2.26 -13.49 14.36
N THR A 130 2.17 -14.39 13.39
CA THR A 130 3.15 -15.46 13.17
C THR A 130 3.56 -15.51 11.70
N VAL A 131 4.79 -15.93 11.44
CA VAL A 131 5.28 -16.18 10.07
C VAL A 131 5.95 -17.55 10.05
N GLU A 132 5.49 -18.40 9.14
CA GLU A 132 6.07 -19.72 8.96
C GLU A 132 7.34 -19.65 8.10
N TYR A 133 8.34 -20.46 8.44
CA TYR A 133 9.56 -20.63 7.66
C TYR A 133 9.83 -22.13 7.48
N ALA A 134 10.10 -22.53 6.23
CA ALA A 134 10.60 -23.85 5.89
C ALA A 134 12.14 -23.88 5.92
N PRO A 135 12.77 -25.08 5.90
CA PRO A 135 14.22 -25.22 5.84
C PRO A 135 14.87 -24.35 4.75
N GLY A 136 16.02 -23.77 5.07
CA GLY A 136 16.66 -22.72 4.27
C GLY A 136 16.03 -21.33 4.46
N MET A 137 15.28 -21.12 5.55
CA MET A 137 14.58 -19.86 5.86
C MET A 137 13.66 -19.37 4.74
N GLN A 138 13.03 -20.31 4.03
CA GLN A 138 12.04 -19.97 3.01
C GLN A 138 10.74 -19.54 3.69
N ARG A 139 10.39 -18.26 3.52
CA ARG A 139 9.18 -17.67 4.10
C ARG A 139 7.92 -18.32 3.54
N GLY A 140 7.08 -18.82 4.44
CA GLY A 140 5.72 -19.28 4.21
C GLY A 140 4.68 -18.19 4.47
N LEU A 141 3.53 -18.58 5.00
CA LEU A 141 2.39 -17.69 5.21
C LEU A 141 2.56 -16.82 6.46
N THR A 142 2.12 -15.57 6.36
CA THR A 142 1.91 -14.67 7.49
C THR A 142 0.50 -14.85 8.03
N HIS A 143 0.36 -15.06 9.34
CA HIS A 143 -0.91 -15.03 10.04
C HIS A 143 -0.90 -13.89 11.06
N SER A 144 -1.53 -12.78 10.72
CA SER A 144 -1.66 -11.60 11.58
C SER A 144 -3.07 -11.53 12.15
N HIS A 145 -3.19 -11.54 13.48
CA HIS A 145 -4.47 -11.33 14.13
C HIS A 145 -4.76 -9.84 14.21
N VAL A 146 -6.00 -9.44 13.93
CA VAL A 146 -6.48 -8.07 14.08
C VAL A 146 -7.85 -8.09 14.76
N LYS A 147 -8.06 -7.15 15.68
CA LYS A 147 -9.39 -6.91 16.27
C LYS A 147 -10.05 -5.80 15.50
N VAL A 148 -11.21 -6.06 14.94
CA VAL A 148 -11.92 -5.12 14.07
C VAL A 148 -13.19 -4.65 14.77
N LYS A 149 -13.45 -3.35 14.76
CA LYS A 149 -14.68 -2.80 15.28
C LYS A 149 -15.77 -2.92 14.22
N THR A 150 -16.85 -3.63 14.54
CA THR A 150 -17.99 -3.79 13.64
C THR A 150 -18.92 -2.58 13.70
N ALA A 151 -19.83 -2.47 12.73
CA ALA A 151 -20.92 -1.49 12.74
C ALA A 151 -21.78 -1.53 14.03
N SER A 152 -21.81 -2.68 14.73
CA SER A 152 -22.50 -2.84 16.02
C SER A 152 -21.69 -2.39 17.23
N ALA A 153 -20.54 -1.73 17.01
CA ALA A 153 -19.52 -1.36 17.99
C ALA A 153 -18.91 -2.54 18.78
N LYS A 154 -19.15 -3.78 18.36
CA LYS A 154 -18.49 -4.98 18.90
C LYS A 154 -17.15 -5.21 18.23
N TRP A 155 -16.19 -5.73 18.98
CA TRP A 155 -14.89 -6.16 18.48
C TRP A 155 -14.95 -7.62 18.02
N GLU A 156 -14.44 -7.89 16.82
CA GLU A 156 -14.29 -9.24 16.27
C GLU A 156 -12.82 -9.52 15.94
N ASP A 157 -12.32 -10.69 16.33
CA ASP A 157 -11.01 -11.15 15.91
C ASP A 157 -11.06 -11.67 14.46
N ARG A 158 -10.09 -11.22 13.64
CA ARG A 158 -9.88 -11.71 12.28
C ARG A 158 -8.41 -12.06 12.09
N VAL A 159 -8.16 -13.03 11.22
CA VAL A 159 -6.79 -13.37 10.79
C VAL A 159 -6.63 -12.90 9.35
N ILE A 160 -5.59 -12.10 9.13
CA ILE A 160 -5.20 -11.54 7.84
C ILE A 160 -3.80 -12.01 7.50
N GLY A 161 -3.43 -11.93 6.23
CA GLY A 161 -2.15 -12.41 5.74
C GLY A 161 -1.87 -11.94 4.33
N ASP A 162 -0.90 -12.60 3.71
CA ASP A 162 -0.40 -12.23 2.39
C ASP A 162 -1.45 -12.46 1.29
N ASP A 163 -2.27 -13.49 1.43
CA ASP A 163 -3.33 -13.89 0.50
C ASP A 163 -4.74 -13.53 1.00
N ARG A 164 -4.85 -13.06 2.25
CA ARG A 164 -6.12 -12.79 2.93
C ARG A 164 -6.13 -11.37 3.49
N PRO A 165 -6.62 -10.37 2.73
CA PRO A 165 -6.66 -9.00 3.21
C PRO A 165 -7.72 -8.79 4.29
N LEU A 166 -7.50 -7.79 5.15
CA LEU A 166 -8.60 -7.16 5.87
C LEU A 166 -9.43 -6.33 4.88
N LEU A 167 -10.72 -6.62 4.78
CA LEU A 167 -11.67 -5.78 4.06
C LEU A 167 -12.51 -4.98 5.06
N ILE A 168 -12.36 -3.66 5.04
CA ILE A 168 -13.11 -2.74 5.90
C ILE A 168 -13.28 -1.40 5.18
N ASP A 169 -14.50 -0.86 5.17
CA ASP A 169 -14.87 0.43 4.57
C ASP A 169 -14.31 0.69 3.16
N GLY A 170 -14.30 -0.36 2.33
CA GLY A 170 -13.81 -0.28 0.94
C GLY A 170 -12.29 -0.42 0.78
N TYR A 171 -11.54 -0.45 1.87
CA TYR A 171 -10.09 -0.64 1.88
C TYR A 171 -9.71 -2.12 1.97
N ARG A 172 -8.50 -2.41 1.47
CA ARG A 172 -7.85 -3.71 1.60
C ARG A 172 -6.51 -3.53 2.29
N PHE A 173 -6.35 -4.13 3.47
CA PHE A 173 -5.06 -4.15 4.17
C PHE A 173 -4.41 -5.51 4.01
N TYR A 174 -3.17 -5.53 3.52
CA TYR A 174 -2.35 -6.72 3.39
C TYR A 174 -1.17 -6.66 4.34
N THR A 175 -0.69 -7.82 4.78
CA THR A 175 0.61 -7.90 5.45
C THR A 175 1.73 -7.75 4.44
N THR A 176 2.76 -7.00 4.82
CA THR A 176 4.02 -6.90 4.06
C THR A 176 5.04 -7.92 4.56
N PHE A 177 6.12 -8.12 3.79
CA PHE A 177 7.27 -8.92 4.22
C PHE A 177 8.11 -8.27 5.33
N ASN A 178 7.89 -6.97 5.62
CA ASN A 178 8.57 -6.27 6.71
C ASN A 178 7.91 -6.62 8.04
N LYS A 179 8.50 -7.58 8.75
CA LYS A 179 8.02 -8.09 10.04
C LYS A 179 9.22 -8.32 10.94
N GLY A 180 9.04 -8.08 12.23
CA GLY A 180 10.14 -8.20 13.17
C GLY A 180 9.78 -7.61 14.52
N PHE A 181 10.81 -7.14 15.20
CA PHE A 181 10.72 -6.64 16.56
C PHE A 181 10.76 -5.11 16.58
N THR A 182 10.18 -4.54 17.62
CA THR A 182 10.14 -3.10 17.83
C THR A 182 10.38 -2.79 19.29
N SER A 183 11.04 -1.67 19.56
CA SER A 183 11.17 -1.13 20.91
C SER A 183 10.13 -0.06 21.11
N VAL A 184 9.24 -0.24 22.08
CA VAL A 184 8.31 0.80 22.54
C VAL A 184 8.99 1.55 23.68
N LEU A 185 9.12 2.86 23.53
CA LEU A 185 9.88 3.68 24.46
C LEU A 185 9.15 4.98 24.75
N THR A 186 9.32 5.48 25.97
CA THR A 186 8.80 6.77 26.43
C THR A 186 9.97 7.66 26.80
N TRP A 187 10.12 8.76 26.07
CA TRP A 187 11.05 9.83 26.42
C TRP A 187 10.44 10.76 27.45
N LEU A 188 11.20 10.99 28.51
CA LEU A 188 10.83 11.83 29.63
C LEU A 188 11.74 13.06 29.61
N PRO A 189 11.37 14.14 28.93
CA PRO A 189 12.20 15.33 28.86
C PRO A 189 12.26 16.03 30.23
N THR A 190 13.36 16.73 30.51
CA THR A 190 13.49 17.56 31.73
C THR A 190 12.41 18.65 31.81
N ASN A 191 11.99 19.17 30.66
CA ASN A 191 10.89 20.11 30.50
C ASN A 191 10.02 19.70 29.32
N GLY A 192 8.70 19.67 29.51
CA GLY A 192 7.73 19.29 28.47
C GLY A 192 7.00 17.99 28.78
N GLU A 193 6.16 17.56 27.84
CA GLU A 193 5.36 16.35 27.99
C GLU A 193 6.16 15.09 27.58
N PRO A 194 5.98 13.96 28.29
CA PRO A 194 6.47 12.67 27.84
C PRO A 194 6.04 12.32 26.42
N VAL A 195 6.96 11.79 25.62
CA VAL A 195 6.67 11.35 24.25
C VAL A 195 6.90 9.85 24.15
N THR A 196 5.84 9.09 23.84
CA THR A 196 5.96 7.66 23.56
C THR A 196 6.03 7.42 22.07
N GLY A 197 6.97 6.59 21.65
CA GLY A 197 7.20 6.23 20.26
C GLY A 197 7.70 4.81 20.10
N THR A 198 8.02 4.46 18.87
CA THR A 198 8.44 3.12 18.48
C THR A 198 9.67 3.20 17.61
N VAL A 199 10.64 2.32 17.87
CA VAL A 199 11.83 2.13 17.04
C VAL A 199 11.76 0.73 16.47
N ASN A 200 11.40 0.65 15.18
CA ASN A 200 11.25 -0.60 14.46
C ASN A 200 12.62 -1.15 14.05
N MET A 201 12.92 -2.40 14.38
CA MET A 201 14.16 -3.04 13.97
C MET A 201 14.06 -3.52 12.52
N PRO A 202 15.20 -3.74 11.84
CA PRO A 202 15.21 -4.35 10.51
C PRO A 202 14.46 -5.68 10.48
N SER A 203 13.88 -6.01 9.32
CA SER A 203 13.05 -7.22 9.14
C SER A 203 13.79 -8.49 9.59
N TYR A 204 13.11 -9.33 10.36
CA TYR A 204 13.66 -10.57 10.93
C TYR A 204 12.97 -11.79 10.29
N PRO A 205 13.71 -12.87 9.93
CA PRO A 205 15.13 -13.13 10.20
C PRO A 205 16.10 -12.61 9.12
N LEU A 206 15.60 -12.00 8.04
CA LEU A 206 16.44 -11.58 6.90
C LEU A 206 17.64 -10.71 7.30
N PHE A 207 17.47 -9.86 8.32
CA PHE A 207 18.51 -9.01 8.88
C PHE A 207 18.82 -9.37 10.34
N GLU A 208 18.85 -10.65 10.70
CA GLU A 208 19.13 -11.08 12.08
C GLU A 208 20.47 -10.57 12.63
N TYR A 209 21.48 -10.47 11.77
CA TYR A 209 22.81 -9.99 12.11
C TYR A 209 22.88 -8.46 12.29
N LYS A 210 21.78 -7.75 11.98
CA LYS A 210 21.71 -6.29 11.93
C LYS A 210 20.44 -5.78 12.62
N GLN A 211 20.22 -6.23 13.85
CA GLN A 211 19.10 -5.78 14.69
C GLN A 211 19.47 -4.51 15.47
N ASP A 212 19.94 -3.49 14.77
CA ASP A 212 20.28 -2.19 15.31
C ASP A 212 19.48 -1.07 14.65
N ASN A 213 19.15 -0.03 15.43
CA ASN A 213 18.54 1.19 14.94
C ASN A 213 18.90 2.36 15.86
N ARG A 214 18.56 3.58 15.45
CA ARG A 214 18.86 4.82 16.15
C ARG A 214 17.64 5.72 16.23
N TRP A 215 17.60 6.56 17.25
CA TRP A 215 16.55 7.53 17.45
C TRP A 215 17.09 8.80 18.07
N ASN A 216 16.62 9.94 17.58
CA ASN A 216 16.91 11.25 18.13
C ASN A 216 15.68 11.74 18.89
N PRO A 217 15.72 11.78 20.24
CA PRO A 217 14.60 12.24 21.03
C PRO A 217 14.25 13.70 20.70
N PRO A 218 12.95 14.07 20.69
CA PRO A 218 12.54 15.44 20.46
C PRO A 218 13.15 16.41 21.46
N GLY A 219 13.67 17.54 20.96
CA GLY A 219 14.27 18.59 21.79
C GLY A 219 15.69 18.31 22.25
N THR A 220 16.35 17.28 21.70
CA THR A 220 17.76 16.95 21.96
C THR A 220 18.52 16.76 20.66
N ASP A 221 19.84 17.01 20.69
CA ASP A 221 20.76 16.65 19.61
C ASP A 221 21.42 15.27 19.85
N GLU A 222 21.05 14.60 20.94
CA GLU A 222 21.59 13.29 21.32
C GLU A 222 20.99 12.19 20.42
N GLU A 223 21.84 11.34 19.87
CA GLU A 223 21.43 10.13 19.15
C GLU A 223 21.48 8.94 20.12
N ILE A 224 20.34 8.30 20.33
CA ILE A 224 20.25 7.06 21.10
C ILE A 224 20.35 5.89 20.12
N LYS A 225 21.32 5.01 20.33
CA LYS A 225 21.48 3.76 19.58
C LYS A 225 20.83 2.61 20.34
N PHE A 226 20.16 1.75 19.57
CA PHE A 226 19.48 0.55 20.03
C PHE A 226 20.09 -0.65 19.34
N TRP A 227 20.45 -1.66 20.11
CA TRP A 227 20.85 -2.95 19.57
C TRP A 227 20.09 -4.07 20.27
N LEU A 228 19.34 -4.84 19.50
CA LEU A 228 18.49 -5.91 20.00
C LEU A 228 19.15 -7.26 19.73
N GLN A 229 19.53 -7.94 20.81
CA GLN A 229 20.02 -9.32 20.76
C GLN A 229 18.85 -10.27 21.00
N LEU A 230 18.48 -11.04 19.97
CA LEU A 230 17.32 -11.92 20.00
C LEU A 230 17.72 -13.39 20.25
N ASN A 231 16.84 -14.09 20.96
CA ASN A 231 16.83 -15.54 21.07
C ASN A 231 15.42 -16.04 20.72
N THR A 232 15.31 -16.63 19.54
CA THR A 232 14.04 -17.02 18.89
C THR A 232 13.92 -18.52 18.65
N ALA A 233 14.88 -19.31 19.16
CA ALA A 233 15.04 -20.74 18.86
C ALA A 233 15.07 -21.07 17.35
N MET A 234 15.43 -20.10 16.51
CA MET A 234 15.52 -20.27 15.06
C MET A 234 16.60 -21.29 14.70
N ASN A 235 16.27 -22.21 13.80
CA ASN A 235 17.20 -23.14 13.17
C ASN A 235 16.95 -23.12 11.66
N GLU A 236 17.98 -22.83 10.86
CA GLU A 236 17.89 -22.74 9.40
C GLU A 236 17.54 -24.06 8.73
N ASP A 237 17.89 -25.19 9.35
CA ASP A 237 17.67 -26.52 8.78
C ASP A 237 16.30 -27.11 9.10
N ASP A 238 15.52 -26.47 9.99
CA ASP A 238 14.22 -26.96 10.46
C ASP A 238 13.08 -26.02 10.07
N TYR A 239 11.86 -26.53 10.22
CA TYR A 239 10.68 -25.67 10.22
C TYR A 239 10.68 -24.78 11.46
N TRP A 240 10.45 -23.51 11.26
CA TRP A 240 10.43 -22.52 12.34
C TRP A 240 9.25 -21.57 12.15
N THR A 241 8.78 -20.99 13.25
CA THR A 241 7.73 -19.97 13.23
C THR A 241 8.22 -18.77 13.99
N LEU A 242 8.26 -17.63 13.31
CA LEU A 242 8.46 -16.35 13.98
C LEU A 242 7.21 -16.06 14.81
N ASP A 243 7.33 -16.18 16.12
CA ASP A 243 6.31 -15.82 17.09
C ASP A 243 6.94 -14.99 18.21
N GLY A 244 6.48 -13.75 18.38
CA GLY A 244 6.98 -12.85 19.40
C GLY A 244 6.74 -13.36 20.83
N ARG A 245 5.79 -14.29 21.04
CA ARG A 245 5.45 -14.84 22.36
C ARG A 245 6.45 -15.90 22.84
N THR A 246 7.18 -16.52 21.92
CA THR A 246 8.21 -17.53 22.21
C THR A 246 9.62 -16.98 22.03
N SER A 247 9.74 -15.70 21.69
CA SER A 247 10.99 -15.01 21.49
C SER A 247 11.38 -14.23 22.75
N SER A 248 12.68 -14.15 23.02
CA SER A 248 13.23 -13.32 24.10
C SER A 248 14.42 -12.53 23.57
N GLY A 249 14.85 -11.51 24.30
CA GLY A 249 16.02 -10.74 23.88
C GLY A 249 16.47 -9.73 24.90
N VAL A 250 17.65 -9.17 24.66
CA VAL A 250 18.23 -8.08 25.43
C VAL A 250 18.34 -6.86 24.51
N LEU A 251 17.72 -5.76 24.92
CA LEU A 251 17.87 -4.47 24.26
C LEU A 251 19.00 -3.70 24.94
N ILE A 252 20.05 -3.42 24.19
CA ILE A 252 21.14 -2.56 24.61
C ILE A 252 20.84 -1.16 24.10
N VAL A 253 20.88 -0.18 25.02
CA VAL A 253 20.63 1.23 24.73
C VAL A 253 21.87 2.01 25.11
N THR A 254 22.44 2.76 24.18
CA THR A 254 23.64 3.58 24.41
C THR A 254 23.51 4.95 23.77
N THR A 255 24.10 5.94 24.42
CA THR A 255 24.28 7.32 23.92
C THR A 255 25.73 7.57 23.46
N ASP A 256 26.63 6.62 23.69
CA ASP A 256 28.05 6.75 23.41
C ASP A 256 28.41 6.28 21.97
N GLU A 257 29.58 6.71 21.47
CA GLU A 257 30.10 6.28 20.15
C GLU A 257 30.41 4.78 20.07
#